data_AF-A0A127B020-F1
#
_entry.id   AF-A0A127B020-F1
#
_cell.length_a   1.000
_cell.length_b   1.000
_cell.length_c   1.000
_cell.angle_alpha   90.00
_cell.angle_beta   90.00
_cell.angle_gamma   90.00
#
_symmetry.space_group_name_H-M   'P 1'
#
loop_
_entity.id
_entity.type
_entity.pdbx_description
1 polymer ?
#
loop_
_entity_poly.entity_id
_entity_poly.type
_entity_poly.pdbx_seq_one_letter_code
_entity_poly.pdbx_strand_id
1 'polypeptide(L)' 'MENLKFKTNIKCGGCVAAVTPFLDKETSVEKWQVDTQHPDKILTVEGNAINRTGVIEAIEQAGFKIEQLS' A
#
# COMPACT_ATOMS: atom_id res chain seq x y z
N MET A 1 2.11 -12.01 12.64
CA MET A 1 1.22 -11.39 11.63
C MET A 1 0.88 -9.99 12.06
N GLU A 2 1.31 -9.03 11.27
CA GLU A 2 1.07 -7.60 11.45
C GLU A 2 0.04 -7.14 10.41
N ASN A 3 -0.67 -6.08 10.74
CA ASN A 3 -1.59 -5.41 9.83
C ASN A 3 -1.31 -3.90 9.89
N LEU A 4 -0.82 -3.35 8.79
CA LEU A 4 -0.46 -1.93 8.68
C LEU A 4 -1.46 -1.22 7.79
N LYS A 5 -1.81 0.01 8.17
CA LYS A 5 -2.72 0.86 7.42
C LYS A 5 -2.06 2.18 7.08
N PHE A 6 -2.28 2.61 5.85
CA PHE A 6 -1.76 3.85 5.32
C PHE A 6 -2.87 4.62 4.62
N LYS A 7 -2.83 5.93 4.74
CA LYS A 7 -3.59 6.84 3.90
C LYS A 7 -2.88 6.97 2.55
N THR A 8 -3.63 6.99 1.46
CA THR A 8 -3.04 7.16 0.12
C THR A 8 -3.84 8.12 -0.75
N ASN A 9 -3.42 8.32 -2.00
CA ASN A 9 -4.19 8.99 -3.04
C ASN A 9 -4.54 8.08 -4.23
N ILE A 10 -4.55 6.75 -4.04
CA ILE A 10 -4.91 5.76 -5.07
C ILE A 10 -6.44 5.73 -5.22
N LYS A 11 -6.96 6.19 -6.37
CA LYS A 11 -8.40 6.52 -6.51
C LYS A 11 -9.22 5.61 -7.42
N CYS A 12 -8.61 4.78 -8.26
CA CYS A 12 -9.34 3.96 -9.22
C CYS A 12 -8.64 2.62 -9.47
N GLY A 13 -9.34 1.69 -10.11
CA GLY A 13 -8.78 0.36 -10.42
C GLY A 13 -7.51 0.41 -11.28
N GLY A 14 -7.40 1.37 -12.19
CA GLY A 14 -6.17 1.59 -12.97
C GLY A 14 -4.98 2.02 -12.10
N CYS A 15 -5.22 2.87 -11.08
CA CYS A 15 -4.18 3.23 -10.10
C CYS A 15 -3.78 2.04 -9.23
N VAL A 16 -4.74 1.19 -8.85
CA VAL A 16 -4.45 -0.06 -8.12
C VAL A 16 -3.56 -0.97 -8.96
N ALA A 17 -3.88 -1.17 -10.25
CA ALA A 17 -3.06 -1.96 -11.16
C ALA A 17 -1.65 -1.39 -11.35
N ALA A 18 -1.49 -0.06 -11.27
CA ALA A 18 -0.18 0.59 -11.35
C ALA A 18 0.72 0.33 -10.13
N VAL A 19 0.15 0.19 -8.93
CA VAL A 19 0.93 -0.10 -7.70
C VAL A 19 1.22 -1.59 -7.51
N THR A 20 0.38 -2.47 -8.07
CA THR A 20 0.52 -3.94 -7.95
C THR A 20 1.94 -4.46 -8.19
N PRO A 21 2.62 -4.16 -9.32
CA PRO A 21 3.95 -4.72 -9.58
C PRO A 21 5.05 -4.20 -8.62
N PHE A 22 4.79 -3.16 -7.83
CA PHE A 22 5.72 -2.66 -6.82
C PHE A 22 5.48 -3.37 -5.49
N LEU A 23 4.22 -3.47 -5.05
CA LEU A 23 3.87 -4.16 -3.81
C LEU A 23 4.10 -5.68 -3.90
N ASP A 24 3.87 -6.31 -5.05
CA ASP A 24 4.08 -7.75 -5.23
C ASP A 24 5.57 -8.14 -5.21
N LYS A 25 6.49 -7.17 -5.32
CA LYS A 25 7.94 -7.38 -5.14
C LYS A 25 8.37 -7.33 -3.68
N GLU A 26 7.55 -6.79 -2.80
CA GLU A 26 7.85 -6.70 -1.37
C GLU A 26 7.68 -8.07 -0.72
N THR A 27 8.77 -8.80 -0.52
CA THR A 27 8.74 -10.17 0.02
C THR A 27 8.22 -10.26 1.46
N SER A 28 8.16 -9.13 2.17
CA SER A 28 7.58 -9.04 3.53
C SER A 28 6.06 -8.87 3.55
N VAL A 29 5.45 -8.60 2.38
CA VAL A 29 4.01 -8.43 2.21
C VAL A 29 3.41 -9.76 1.74
N GLU A 30 2.47 -10.28 2.52
CA GLU A 30 1.72 -11.49 2.17
C GLU A 30 0.42 -11.13 1.45
N LYS A 31 -0.24 -10.05 1.87
CA LYS A 31 -1.47 -9.53 1.26
C LYS A 31 -1.53 -8.02 1.37
N TRP A 32 -2.20 -7.40 0.41
CA TRP A 32 -2.49 -5.98 0.46
C TRP A 32 -3.82 -5.66 -0.23
N GLN A 33 -4.45 -4.57 0.17
CA GLN A 33 -5.69 -4.08 -0.45
C GLN A 33 -5.78 -2.55 -0.33
N VAL A 34 -6.26 -1.90 -1.38
CA VAL A 34 -6.64 -0.49 -1.35
C VAL A 34 -8.16 -0.36 -1.27
N ASP A 35 -8.66 0.23 -0.20
CA ASP A 35 -10.05 0.69 -0.11
C ASP A 35 -10.18 2.06 -0.77
N THR A 36 -10.54 2.05 -2.07
CA THR A 36 -10.76 3.29 -2.83
C THR A 36 -12.08 3.98 -2.49
N GLN A 37 -12.97 3.36 -1.73
CA GLN A 37 -14.24 3.96 -1.31
C GLN A 37 -14.06 4.82 -0.05
N HIS A 38 -13.14 4.45 0.84
CA HIS A 38 -12.79 5.28 1.99
C HIS A 38 -12.28 6.68 1.57
N PRO A 39 -12.69 7.78 2.24
CA PRO A 39 -12.22 9.13 1.91
C PRO A 39 -10.69 9.26 1.85
N ASP A 40 -9.99 8.63 2.78
CA ASP A 40 -8.52 8.61 2.87
C ASP A 40 -7.83 7.53 2.02
N LYS A 41 -8.58 6.76 1.22
CA LYS A 41 -8.05 5.74 0.31
C LYS A 41 -7.06 4.79 1.01
N ILE A 42 -7.61 3.94 1.88
CA ILE A 42 -6.79 3.18 2.82
C ILE A 42 -6.07 2.03 2.12
N LEU A 43 -4.75 2.01 2.17
CA LEU A 43 -3.96 0.83 1.87
C LEU A 43 -3.81 0.02 3.17
N THR A 44 -4.23 -1.24 3.15
CA THR A 44 -3.99 -2.21 4.21
C THR A 44 -2.95 -3.22 3.72
N VAL A 45 -1.94 -3.51 4.54
CA VAL A 45 -0.86 -4.45 4.25
C VAL A 45 -0.74 -5.46 5.38
N GLU A 46 -0.70 -6.74 5.03
CA GLU A 46 -0.60 -7.88 5.95
C GLU A 46 0.64 -8.71 5.64
N GLY A 47 1.28 -9.21 6.68
CA GLY A 47 2.50 -10.01 6.55
C GLY A 47 3.20 -10.23 7.89
N ASN A 48 4.42 -10.76 7.83
CA ASN A 48 5.27 -10.96 8.99
C ASN A 48 6.51 -10.07 8.88
N ALA A 49 6.79 -9.29 9.94
CA ALA A 49 7.89 -8.31 9.98
C ALA A 49 7.89 -7.39 8.73
N ILE A 50 6.76 -6.71 8.49
CA ILE A 50 6.54 -5.91 7.28
C ILE A 50 7.58 -4.79 7.21
N ASN A 51 8.28 -4.70 6.07
CA ASN A 51 9.19 -3.60 5.77
C ASN A 51 8.38 -2.33 5.45
N ARG A 52 8.07 -1.53 6.48
CA ARG A 52 7.31 -0.27 6.34
C ARG A 52 7.92 0.68 5.32
N THR A 53 9.25 0.85 5.36
CA THR A 53 9.94 1.76 4.45
C THR A 53 9.85 1.27 3.01
N GLY A 54 10.02 -0.04 2.78
CA GLY A 54 9.85 -0.63 1.45
C GLY A 54 8.44 -0.45 0.89
N VAL A 55 7.40 -0.64 1.71
CA VAL A 55 6.01 -0.36 1.32
C VAL A 55 5.80 1.10 0.92
N ILE A 56 6.36 2.04 1.69
CA ILE A 56 6.27 3.47 1.39
C ILE A 56 6.95 3.78 0.06
N GLU A 57 8.20 3.33 -0.11
CA GLU A 57 8.98 3.55 -1.33
C GLU A 57 8.32 2.92 -2.56
N ALA A 58 7.73 1.73 -2.43
CA ALA A 58 7.00 1.05 -3.50
C ALA A 58 5.83 1.90 -4.02
N ILE A 59 5.07 2.52 -3.12
CA ILE A 59 3.94 3.38 -3.49
C ILE A 59 4.41 4.72 -4.09
N GLU A 60 5.48 5.30 -3.55
CA GLU A 60 6.07 6.54 -4.08
C GLU A 60 6.67 6.32 -5.48
N GLN A 61 7.36 5.20 -5.71
CA GLN A 61 7.90 4.82 -7.02
C GLN A 61 6.81 4.61 -8.08
N ALA A 62 5.63 4.14 -7.65
CA ALA A 62 4.46 4.05 -8.51
C ALA A 62 3.80 5.42 -8.80
N GLY A 63 4.30 6.51 -8.20
CA GLY A 63 3.82 7.88 -8.42
C GLY A 63 2.69 8.33 -7.50
N PHE A 64 2.50 7.64 -6.37
CA PHE A 64 1.41 7.92 -5.42
C PHE A 64 1.94 8.44 -4.08
N LYS A 65 1.07 9.13 -3.34
CA LYS A 65 1.36 9.59 -1.99
C LYS A 65 0.89 8.54 -0.99
N ILE A 66 1.67 8.37 0.08
CA ILE A 66 1.38 7.45 1.17
C ILE A 66 1.79 8.08 2.50
N GLU A 67 0.93 7.94 3.51
CA GLU A 67 1.15 8.47 4.85
C GLU A 67 0.77 7.39 5.86
N GLN A 68 1.64 7.15 6.85
CA GLN A 68 1.33 6.22 7.93
C GLN A 68 0.19 6.78 8.78
N LEU A 69 -0.82 5.96 9.02
CA LEU A 69 -1.85 6.27 10.00
C LEU A 69 -1.31 5.94 11.39
N SER A 70 -1.39 6.91 12.29
CA SER A 70 -1.02 6.75 13.71
C SER A 70 -2.01 5.88 14.46
#